data_AF-A0A2W4M3U0-F1
#
_entry.id   AF-A0A2W4M3U0-F1
#
_cell.length_a   1.000
_cell.length_b   1.000
_cell.length_c   1.000
_cell.angle_alpha   90.00
_cell.angle_beta   90.00
_cell.angle_gamma   90.00
#
_symmetry.space_group_name_H-M   'P 1'
#
loop_
_entity.id
_entity.type
_entity.pdbx_description
1 polymer ?
#
loop_
_entity_poly.entity_id
_entity_poly.type
_entity_poly.pdbx_seq_one_letter_code
_entity_poly.pdbx_strand_id
1 'polypeptide(L)'
;MKHARITRRAFALGAGSLAACHAGVARALLRSDAESPSGLPAHVEALITRMTLEEKAGQLTLMPSAWSEDTAAFNPQSPPQHFEAQYRDVCAGRLGGVFNGSGLEAARRLQEAAVEKSRLGIPLLFAADVI
;
A
#
# COMPACT_ATOMS: atom_id res chain seq x y z
N MET A 1 27.61 -6.80 -52.32
CA MET A 1 27.81 -6.54 -50.88
C MET A 1 28.23 -5.08 -50.72
N LYS A 2 27.38 -4.20 -50.16
CA LYS A 2 27.73 -2.78 -49.92
C LYS A 2 28.13 -2.63 -48.46
N HIS A 3 29.40 -2.30 -48.19
CA HIS A 3 29.89 -2.03 -46.85
C HIS A 3 29.32 -0.70 -46.34
N ALA A 4 28.55 -0.75 -45.26
CA ALA A 4 28.12 0.46 -44.55
C ALA A 4 29.35 1.10 -43.87
N ARG A 5 29.76 2.27 -44.33
CA ARG A 5 30.83 3.05 -43.69
C ARG A 5 30.23 3.91 -42.58
N ILE A 6 30.53 3.57 -41.34
CA ILE A 6 30.13 4.34 -40.16
C ILE A 6 30.91 5.66 -40.15
N THR A 7 30.21 6.78 -40.24
CA THR A 7 30.80 8.13 -40.28
C THR A 7 31.19 8.60 -38.88
N ARG A 8 32.30 9.35 -38.76
CA ARG A 8 32.79 9.90 -37.47
C ARG A 8 31.73 10.67 -36.67
N ARG A 9 30.77 11.31 -37.37
CA ARG A 9 29.64 12.04 -36.77
C ARG A 9 28.59 11.11 -36.13
N ALA A 10 28.36 9.93 -36.70
CA ALA A 10 27.48 8.92 -36.13
C ALA A 10 28.11 8.28 -34.87
N PHE A 11 29.43 8.13 -34.85
CA PHE A 11 30.15 7.65 -33.66
C PHE A 11 30.09 8.66 -32.50
N ALA A 12 30.29 9.96 -32.78
CA ALA A 12 30.21 11.00 -31.76
C ALA A 12 28.80 11.17 -31.16
N LEU A 13 27.75 11.05 -31.98
CA LEU A 13 26.35 11.08 -31.51
C LEU A 13 26.00 9.85 -30.66
N GLY A 14 26.44 8.64 -31.05
CA GLY A 14 26.22 7.42 -30.26
C GLY A 14 26.94 7.41 -28.92
N ALA A 15 28.18 7.92 -28.87
CA ALA A 15 28.96 8.04 -27.63
C ALA A 15 28.37 9.05 -26.64
N GLY A 16 27.80 10.17 -27.15
CA GLY A 16 27.15 11.18 -26.31
C GLY A 16 25.86 10.68 -25.63
N SER A 17 25.07 9.85 -26.33
CA SER A 17 23.83 9.28 -25.77
C SER A 17 24.08 8.25 -24.66
N LEU A 18 25.14 7.43 -24.78
CA LEU A 18 25.51 6.46 -23.72
C LEU A 18 26.00 7.17 -22.44
N ALA A 19 26.80 8.22 -22.57
CA ALA A 19 27.30 8.99 -21.43
C ALA A 19 26.16 9.72 -20.68
N ALA A 20 25.18 10.27 -21.40
CA ALA A 20 24.02 10.94 -20.79
C ALA A 20 23.10 9.96 -20.05
N CYS A 21 22.87 8.76 -20.59
CA CYS A 21 22.12 7.70 -19.91
C CYS A 21 22.85 7.20 -18.65
N HIS A 22 24.17 7.04 -18.69
CA HIS A 22 24.93 6.58 -17.52
C HIS A 22 24.98 7.62 -16.40
N ALA A 23 25.12 8.90 -16.72
CA ALA A 23 25.08 9.96 -15.70
C ALA A 23 23.69 10.10 -15.05
N GLY A 24 22.62 9.92 -15.83
CA GLY A 24 21.24 9.94 -15.32
C GLY A 24 20.93 8.75 -14.39
N VAL A 25 21.33 7.54 -14.78
CA VAL A 25 21.15 6.32 -13.97
C VAL A 25 22.00 6.37 -12.71
N ALA A 26 23.28 6.75 -12.80
CA ALA A 26 24.15 6.88 -11.64
C ALA A 26 23.62 7.92 -10.64
N ARG A 27 23.10 9.05 -11.12
CA ARG A 27 22.51 10.09 -10.26
C ARG A 27 21.16 9.67 -9.65
N ALA A 28 20.37 8.86 -10.34
CA ALA A 28 19.14 8.29 -9.80
C ALA A 28 19.44 7.27 -8.68
N LEU A 29 20.44 6.39 -8.89
CA LEU A 29 20.89 5.42 -7.90
C LEU A 29 21.55 6.11 -6.68
N LEU A 30 22.35 7.15 -6.90
CA LEU A 30 22.95 7.91 -5.80
C LEU A 30 21.92 8.75 -5.01
N ARG A 31 20.79 9.11 -5.62
CA ARG A 31 19.68 9.80 -4.94
C ARG A 31 18.77 8.85 -4.17
N SER A 32 18.55 7.62 -4.65
CA SER A 32 17.71 6.65 -3.94
C SER A 32 18.24 6.33 -2.54
N ASP A 33 19.57 6.29 -2.39
CA ASP A 33 20.23 6.05 -1.10
C ASP A 33 20.27 7.29 -0.19
N ALA A 34 20.20 8.49 -0.77
CA ALA A 34 20.32 9.76 -0.02
C ALA A 34 18.98 10.34 0.45
N GLU A 35 17.86 10.00 -0.21
CA GLU A 35 16.52 10.56 0.11
C GLU A 35 15.65 9.66 0.99
N SER A 36 16.01 8.38 1.16
CA SER A 36 15.26 7.49 2.06
C SER A 36 15.89 7.55 3.45
N PRO A 37 15.23 8.12 4.48
CA PRO A 37 15.68 7.87 5.85
C PRO A 37 15.75 6.35 6.03
N SER A 38 16.93 5.85 6.41
CA SER A 38 17.28 4.42 6.39
C SER A 38 16.59 3.60 7.50
N GLY A 39 15.32 3.87 7.78
CA GLY A 39 14.52 3.22 8.81
C GLY A 39 13.12 3.80 8.90
N LEU A 40 12.19 3.04 9.48
CA LEU A 40 10.86 3.55 9.77
C LEU A 40 10.96 4.70 10.79
N PRO A 41 10.01 5.66 10.79
CA PRO A 41 9.93 6.64 11.85
C PRO A 41 9.89 5.97 13.23
N ALA A 42 10.62 6.52 14.20
CA ALA A 42 10.78 5.89 15.52
C ALA A 42 9.44 5.55 16.22
N HIS A 43 8.39 6.34 15.97
CA HIS A 43 7.05 6.07 16.52
C HIS A 43 6.39 4.82 15.92
N VAL A 44 6.66 4.52 14.65
CA VAL A 44 6.18 3.30 13.97
C VAL A 44 6.91 2.08 14.51
N GLU A 45 8.25 2.15 14.66
CA GLU A 45 9.03 1.07 15.26
C GLU A 45 8.57 0.75 16.69
N ALA A 46 8.34 1.79 17.50
CA ALA A 46 7.82 1.66 18.86
C ALA A 46 6.39 1.08 18.87
N LEU A 47 5.54 1.42 17.89
CA LEU A 47 4.21 0.82 17.75
C LEU A 47 4.30 -0.67 17.42
N ILE A 48 5.08 -1.04 16.39
CA ILE A 48 5.24 -2.44 15.93
C ILE A 48 5.81 -3.31 17.05
N THR A 49 6.72 -2.78 17.86
CA THR A 49 7.31 -3.49 19.01
C THR A 49 6.28 -3.84 20.08
N ARG A 50 5.22 -3.04 20.24
CA ARG A 50 4.15 -3.29 21.22
C ARG A 50 3.10 -4.27 20.72
N MET A 51 3.11 -4.66 19.45
CA MET A 51 2.09 -5.52 18.85
C MET A 51 2.32 -7.00 19.12
N THR A 52 1.25 -7.77 19.31
CA THR A 52 1.28 -9.23 19.26
C THR A 52 1.45 -9.72 17.82
N LEU A 53 1.70 -11.03 17.64
CA LEU A 53 1.80 -11.61 16.30
C LEU A 53 0.47 -11.50 15.54
N GLU A 54 -0.64 -11.70 16.24
CA GLU A 54 -2.00 -11.62 15.68
C GLU A 54 -2.33 -10.21 15.22
N GLU A 55 -1.97 -9.18 15.99
CA GLU A 55 -2.16 -7.79 15.58
C GLU A 55 -1.31 -7.44 14.35
N LYS A 56 -0.09 -7.98 14.26
CA LYS A 56 0.79 -7.81 13.08
C LYS A 56 0.17 -8.47 11.85
N ALA A 57 -0.34 -9.69 11.99
CA ALA A 57 -1.08 -10.35 10.93
C ALA A 57 -2.33 -9.55 10.54
N GLY A 58 -3.03 -8.97 11.52
CA GLY A 58 -4.17 -8.10 11.29
C GLY A 58 -3.84 -6.88 10.44
N GLN A 59 -2.70 -6.22 10.67
CA GLN A 59 -2.25 -5.10 9.81
C GLN A 59 -2.03 -5.49 8.35
N LEU A 60 -1.78 -6.77 8.07
CA LEU A 60 -1.63 -7.32 6.72
C LEU A 60 -2.96 -7.86 6.15
N THR A 61 -4.06 -7.70 6.88
CA THR A 61 -5.38 -8.24 6.52
C THR A 61 -6.29 -7.11 6.02
N LEU A 62 -6.78 -7.27 4.80
CA LEU A 62 -7.71 -6.36 4.12
C LEU A 62 -8.91 -7.18 3.62
N MET A 63 -10.11 -6.82 4.06
CA MET A 63 -11.33 -7.59 3.75
C MET A 63 -12.36 -6.74 3.01
N PRO A 64 -13.23 -7.33 2.18
CA PRO A 64 -14.36 -6.60 1.61
C PRO A 64 -15.25 -6.09 2.75
N SER A 65 -15.83 -4.90 2.59
CA SER A 65 -16.77 -4.35 3.56
C SER A 65 -17.99 -5.27 3.74
N ALA A 66 -18.41 -5.51 4.98
CA ALA A 66 -19.50 -6.43 5.30
C ALA A 66 -20.90 -5.77 5.35
N TRP A 67 -21.08 -4.57 4.78
CA TRP A 67 -22.31 -3.77 4.94
C TRP A 67 -22.86 -3.15 3.65
N SER A 68 -22.23 -3.40 2.50
CA SER A 68 -22.70 -2.87 1.20
C SER A 68 -23.28 -3.98 0.35
N GLU A 69 -24.51 -3.79 -0.11
CA GLU A 69 -25.23 -4.75 -0.97
C GLU A 69 -24.55 -4.95 -2.33
N ASP A 70 -23.83 -3.93 -2.81
CA ASP A 70 -23.12 -3.96 -4.09
C ASP A 70 -21.72 -4.60 -4.00
N THR A 71 -21.23 -4.90 -2.79
CA THR A 71 -19.90 -5.52 -2.62
C THR A 71 -19.74 -6.82 -3.39
N ALA A 72 -20.81 -7.60 -3.54
CA ALA A 72 -20.79 -8.84 -4.32
C ALA A 72 -20.60 -8.60 -5.83
N ALA A 73 -20.95 -7.40 -6.33
CA ALA A 73 -20.78 -7.04 -7.74
C ALA A 73 -19.33 -6.62 -8.05
N PHE A 74 -18.63 -6.04 -7.07
CA PHE A 74 -17.29 -5.47 -7.25
C PHE A 74 -16.17 -6.35 -6.68
N ASN A 75 -16.47 -7.21 -5.70
CA ASN A 75 -15.46 -8.01 -5.00
C ASN A 75 -15.44 -9.47 -5.48
N PRO A 76 -14.29 -10.15 -5.41
CA PRO A 76 -14.21 -11.59 -5.64
C PRO A 76 -15.17 -12.35 -4.71
N GLN A 77 -15.69 -13.48 -5.18
CA GLN A 77 -16.57 -14.32 -4.38
C GLN A 77 -15.92 -14.66 -3.04
N SER A 78 -16.57 -14.20 -1.98
CA SER A 78 -16.14 -14.40 -0.61
C SER A 78 -17.33 -14.94 0.19
N PRO A 79 -17.09 -15.69 1.27
CA PRO A 79 -18.16 -16.06 2.19
C PRO A 79 -18.91 -14.80 2.65
N PRO A 80 -20.24 -14.85 2.81
CA PRO A 80 -21.00 -13.72 3.30
C PRO A 80 -20.42 -13.27 4.64
N GLN A 81 -20.08 -11.99 4.73
CA GLN A 81 -19.59 -11.38 5.96
C GLN A 81 -20.70 -10.58 6.59
N HIS A 82 -20.80 -10.68 7.92
CA HIS A 82 -21.73 -9.87 8.70
C HIS A 82 -20.96 -8.73 9.36
N PHE A 83 -21.53 -7.51 9.32
CA PHE A 83 -20.95 -6.33 9.94
C PHE A 83 -20.49 -6.57 11.39
N GLU A 84 -21.26 -7.31 12.18
CA GLU A 84 -20.92 -7.61 13.58
C GLU A 84 -19.65 -8.48 13.73
N ALA A 85 -19.43 -9.42 12.81
CA ALA A 85 -18.20 -10.21 12.80
C ALA A 85 -16.99 -9.33 12.45
N GLN A 86 -17.13 -8.50 11.41
CA GLN A 86 -16.09 -7.56 11.01
C GLN A 86 -15.78 -6.54 12.11
N TYR A 87 -16.80 -6.03 12.80
CA TYR A 87 -16.66 -5.16 13.96
C TYR A 87 -15.85 -5.82 15.10
N ARG A 88 -16.14 -7.10 15.40
CA ARG A 88 -15.38 -7.89 16.40
C ARG A 88 -13.93 -8.13 15.97
N ASP A 89 -13.69 -8.33 14.68
CA ASP A 89 -12.33 -8.48 14.13
C ASP A 89 -11.53 -7.18 14.26
N VAL A 90 -12.16 -6.03 13.98
CA VAL A 90 -11.56 -4.70 14.18
C VAL A 90 -11.22 -4.45 15.64
N CYS A 91 -12.16 -4.66 16.57
CA CYS A 91 -11.92 -4.50 18.01
C CYS A 91 -10.75 -5.37 18.50
N ALA A 92 -10.54 -6.53 17.88
CA ALA A 92 -9.47 -7.44 18.24
C ALA A 92 -8.14 -7.21 17.48
N GLY A 93 -8.04 -6.15 16.67
CA GLY A 93 -6.84 -5.83 15.91
C GLY A 93 -6.53 -6.81 14.77
N ARG A 94 -7.53 -7.55 14.27
CA ARG A 94 -7.37 -8.55 13.20
C ARG A 94 -7.54 -7.99 11.78
N LEU A 95 -7.77 -6.69 11.64
CA LEU A 95 -7.99 -6.02 10.36
C LEU A 95 -7.18 -4.73 10.30
N GLY A 96 -6.45 -4.53 9.18
CA GLY A 96 -5.75 -3.29 8.86
C GLY A 96 -6.58 -2.38 7.97
N GLY A 97 -7.57 -2.94 7.28
CA GLY A 97 -8.51 -2.15 6.49
C GLY A 97 -9.67 -2.94 5.93
N VAL A 98 -10.55 -2.22 5.25
CA VAL A 98 -11.67 -2.76 4.47
C VAL A 98 -11.76 -2.07 3.12
N PHE A 99 -12.35 -2.73 2.12
CA PHE A 99 -12.49 -2.15 0.78
C PHE A 99 -13.89 -2.30 0.19
N ASN A 100 -14.21 -1.41 -0.75
CA ASN A 100 -15.43 -1.38 -1.55
C ASN A 100 -16.73 -1.33 -0.74
N GLY A 101 -16.70 -0.62 0.39
CA GLY A 101 -17.90 -0.31 1.18
C GLY A 101 -18.52 1.02 0.82
N SER A 102 -19.84 1.03 0.60
CA SER A 102 -20.63 2.25 0.43
C SER A 102 -21.25 2.71 1.76
N GLY A 103 -21.31 4.03 1.97
CA GLY A 103 -21.97 4.65 3.13
C GLY A 103 -21.04 5.07 4.27
N LEU A 104 -21.21 6.31 4.73
CA LEU A 104 -20.38 6.95 5.77
C LEU A 104 -20.61 6.35 7.17
N GLU A 105 -21.86 6.00 7.50
CA GLU A 105 -22.22 5.63 8.87
C GLU A 105 -21.52 4.36 9.34
N ALA A 106 -21.52 3.31 8.50
CA ALA A 106 -20.87 2.05 8.81
C ALA A 106 -19.33 2.19 8.85
N ALA A 107 -18.76 2.95 7.90
CA ALA A 107 -17.33 3.24 7.88
C ALA A 107 -16.90 4.00 9.16
N ARG A 108 -17.65 5.03 9.56
CA ARG A 108 -17.42 5.78 10.80
C ARG A 108 -17.48 4.87 12.02
N ARG A 109 -18.51 4.02 12.12
CA ARG A 109 -18.68 3.10 13.24
C ARG A 109 -17.52 2.10 13.35
N LEU A 110 -17.01 1.58 12.23
CA LEU A 110 -15.82 0.72 12.21
C LEU A 110 -14.55 1.48 12.60
N GLN A 111 -14.38 2.72 12.15
CA GLN A 111 -13.22 3.52 12.51
C GLN A 111 -13.22 3.88 14.01
N GLU A 112 -14.38 4.21 14.57
CA GLU A 112 -14.55 4.42 16.01
C GLU A 112 -14.21 3.14 16.80
N ALA A 113 -14.62 1.97 16.30
CA ALA A 113 -14.23 0.69 16.91
C ALA A 113 -12.70 0.50 16.89
N ALA A 114 -12.05 0.79 15.77
CA ALA A 114 -10.61 0.65 15.63
C ALA A 114 -9.85 1.58 16.59
N VAL A 115 -10.23 2.85 16.65
CA VAL A 115 -9.53 3.87 17.45
C VAL A 115 -9.85 3.76 18.94
N GLU A 116 -11.11 3.51 19.30
CA GLU A 116 -11.55 3.58 20.70
C GLU A 116 -11.65 2.22 21.41
N LYS A 117 -11.84 1.12 20.68
CA LYS A 117 -12.14 -0.19 21.26
C LYS A 117 -11.04 -1.22 21.05
N SER A 118 -10.12 -1.01 20.11
CA SER A 118 -8.94 -1.87 19.95
C SER A 118 -7.85 -1.51 20.95
N ARG A 119 -6.99 -2.48 21.28
CA ARG A 119 -5.94 -2.34 22.30
C ARG A 119 -4.93 -1.21 22.01
N LEU A 120 -4.56 -1.05 20.74
CA LEU A 120 -3.54 -0.07 20.31
C LEU A 120 -4.11 1.14 19.56
N GLY A 121 -5.43 1.17 19.28
CA GLY A 121 -6.08 2.31 18.63
C GLY A 121 -5.60 2.57 17.20
N ILE A 122 -5.12 1.54 16.48
CA ILE A 122 -4.59 1.71 15.12
C ILE A 122 -5.78 1.92 14.16
N PRO A 123 -5.82 3.03 13.40
CA PRO A 123 -6.93 3.31 12.48
C PRO A 123 -6.93 2.36 11.28
N LEU A 124 -8.11 2.14 10.72
CA LEU A 124 -8.31 1.35 9.51
C LEU A 124 -8.08 2.18 8.24
N LEU A 125 -7.61 1.50 7.21
CA LEU A 125 -7.72 1.95 5.83
C LEU A 125 -9.10 1.62 5.26
N PHE A 126 -9.68 2.57 4.52
CA PHE A 126 -10.89 2.37 3.72
C PHE A 126 -10.52 2.57 2.26
N ALA A 127 -10.52 1.49 1.48
CA ALA A 127 -10.17 1.51 0.07
C ALA A 127 -11.42 1.41 -0.81
N ALA A 128 -11.35 1.98 -2.01
CA ALA A 128 -12.40 1.86 -3.01
C ALA A 128 -11.79 1.95 -4.41
N ASP A 129 -12.38 1.25 -5.37
CA ASP A 129 -12.11 1.45 -6.79
C ASP A 129 -12.82 2.73 -7.27
N VAL A 130 -12.09 3.85 -7.34
CA VAL A 130 -12.61 5.16 -7.75
C VAL A 130 -12.08 5.50 -9.15
N ILE A 131 -12.99 5.67 -10.12
CA ILE A 131 -12.70 6.04 -11.52
C ILE A 131 -13.14 7.49 -11.77
#